data_AF-L5M8L8-F1
#
_entry.id   AF-L5M8L8-F1
#
_cell.length_a   1.000
_cell.length_b   1.000
_cell.length_c   1.000
_cell.angle_alpha   90.00
_cell.angle_beta   90.00
_cell.angle_gamma   90.00
#
_symmetry.space_group_name_H-M   'P 1'
#
loop_
_entity.id
_entity.type
_entity.pdbx_description
1 polymer ?
#
loop_
_entity_poly.entity_id
_entity_poly.type
_entity_poly.pdbx_seq_one_letter_code
_entity_poly.pdbx_strand_id
1 'polypeptide(L)'
;MNIQTPPTLLQLAGESLLRNQASAIAALEYLPAALFPPLFIQTYRRRIWELLKAMVHAWPFTFLPLGCLSHLSLNEALKAVLDELDILFAQERTSVQEFMTFTSQLIVELSAKGNRASVKEQEYLCHVYVQNDSLAGVVIADSEYPSQVAFTLLEKVLDHSS
;
A
#
# COMPACT_ATOMS: atom_id res chain seq x y z
N MET A 1 -21.41 -34.97 27.97
CA MET A 1 -22.39 -33.94 27.56
C MET A 1 -21.63 -32.93 26.70
N ASN A 2 -21.86 -32.96 25.39
CA ASN A 2 -21.16 -32.15 24.40
C ASN A 2 -21.71 -30.73 24.45
N ILE A 3 -20.93 -29.76 24.93
CA ILE A 3 -21.35 -28.37 25.01
C ILE A 3 -21.22 -27.81 23.59
N GLN A 4 -22.26 -27.97 22.77
CA GLN A 4 -22.37 -27.22 21.52
C GLN A 4 -22.48 -25.76 21.90
N THR A 5 -21.38 -25.01 21.75
CA THR A 5 -21.42 -23.56 21.73
C THR A 5 -22.39 -23.16 20.61
N PRO A 6 -23.51 -22.48 20.92
CA PRO A 6 -24.44 -22.05 19.89
C PRO A 6 -23.68 -21.15 18.90
N PRO A 7 -23.91 -21.31 17.59
CA PRO A 7 -23.22 -20.48 16.60
C PRO A 7 -23.55 -19.02 16.88
N THR A 8 -22.51 -18.20 17.09
CA THR A 8 -22.65 -16.77 17.34
C THR A 8 -23.40 -16.14 16.15
N LEU A 9 -24.26 -15.15 16.37
CA LEU A 9 -25.01 -14.47 15.28
C LEU A 9 -24.10 -14.01 14.14
N LEU A 10 -22.86 -13.65 14.44
CA LEU A 10 -21.81 -13.33 13.49
C LEU A 10 -21.51 -14.50 12.54
N GLN A 11 -21.42 -15.72 13.06
CA GLN A 11 -21.16 -16.92 12.29
C GLN A 11 -22.34 -17.27 11.36
N LEU A 12 -23.58 -17.10 11.84
CA LEU A 12 -24.79 -17.30 11.03
C LEU A 12 -24.95 -16.21 9.97
N ALA A 13 -24.68 -14.95 10.32
CA ALA A 13 -24.65 -13.84 9.38
C ALA A 13 -23.58 -14.09 8.29
N GLY A 14 -22.40 -14.57 8.69
CA GLY A 14 -21.35 -14.97 7.75
C GLY A 14 -21.78 -16.13 6.84
N GLU A 15 -22.38 -17.17 7.39
CA GLU A 15 -22.90 -18.30 6.60
C GLU A 15 -24.03 -17.91 5.65
N SER A 16 -24.88 -16.97 6.04
CA SER A 16 -25.94 -16.41 5.20
C SER A 16 -25.38 -15.51 4.10
N LEU A 17 -24.37 -14.69 4.41
CA LEU A 17 -23.69 -13.85 3.44
C LEU A 17 -23.01 -14.70 2.35
N LEU A 18 -22.30 -15.76 2.75
CA LEU A 18 -21.62 -16.69 1.84
C LEU A 18 -22.55 -17.51 0.95
N ARG A 19 -23.84 -17.59 1.29
CA ARG A 19 -24.86 -18.27 0.48
C ARG A 19 -25.21 -17.47 -0.78
N ASN A 20 -25.07 -16.14 -0.75
CA ASN A 20 -25.34 -15.28 -1.90
C ASN A 20 -24.12 -14.39 -2.18
N GLN A 21 -23.23 -14.89 -3.04
CA GLN A 21 -21.96 -14.24 -3.39
C GLN A 21 -22.15 -12.82 -3.93
N ALA A 22 -23.19 -12.57 -4.74
CA ALA A 22 -23.45 -11.25 -5.31
C ALA A 22 -23.84 -10.22 -4.23
N SER A 23 -24.72 -10.61 -3.30
CA SER A 23 -25.09 -9.76 -2.16
C SER A 23 -23.96 -9.60 -1.15
N ALA A 24 -23.09 -10.61 -1.02
CA ALA A 24 -21.91 -10.54 -0.16
C ALA A 24 -20.91 -9.50 -0.65
N ILE A 25 -20.60 -9.47 -1.96
CA ILE A 25 -19.66 -8.52 -2.56
C ILE A 25 -20.13 -7.08 -2.35
N ALA A 26 -21.41 -6.79 -2.58
CA ALA A 26 -21.97 -5.47 -2.33
C ALA A 26 -21.96 -5.06 -0.84
N ALA A 27 -22.08 -6.04 0.07
CA ALA A 27 -22.03 -5.80 1.50
C ALA A 27 -20.60 -5.61 2.03
N LEU A 28 -19.56 -5.99 1.28
CA LEU A 28 -18.15 -5.81 1.70
C LEU A 28 -17.78 -4.34 1.87
N GLU A 29 -18.38 -3.46 1.06
CA GLU A 29 -18.16 -2.00 1.13
C GLU A 29 -18.65 -1.39 2.46
N TYR A 30 -19.65 -2.00 3.09
CA TYR A 30 -20.26 -1.55 4.35
C TYR A 30 -19.82 -2.37 5.56
N LEU A 31 -18.95 -3.35 5.36
CA LEU A 31 -18.60 -4.33 6.38
C LEU A 31 -17.53 -3.77 7.33
N PRO A 32 -17.70 -3.85 8.66
CA PRO A 32 -16.66 -3.46 9.59
C PRO A 32 -15.43 -4.38 9.49
N ALA A 33 -14.23 -3.79 9.59
CA ALA A 33 -12.92 -4.47 9.49
C ALA A 33 -12.78 -5.71 10.38
N ALA A 34 -13.45 -5.75 11.53
CA ALA A 34 -13.42 -6.88 12.47
C ALA A 34 -14.05 -8.17 11.90
N LEU A 35 -14.91 -8.07 10.88
CA LEU A 35 -15.59 -9.21 10.26
C LEU A 35 -14.84 -9.79 9.06
N PHE A 36 -13.83 -9.08 8.55
CA PHE A 36 -13.02 -9.52 7.41
C PHE A 36 -12.18 -10.78 7.72
N PRO A 37 -11.44 -10.89 8.84
CA PRO A 37 -10.64 -12.09 9.12
C PRO A 37 -11.48 -13.39 9.27
N PRO A 38 -12.62 -13.40 10.00
CA PRO A 38 -13.48 -14.58 10.07
C PRO A 38 -14.05 -14.99 8.72
N LEU A 39 -14.52 -14.03 7.90
CA LEU A 39 -15.06 -14.30 6.58
C LEU A 39 -13.97 -14.81 5.62
N PHE A 40 -12.77 -14.27 5.68
CA PHE A 40 -11.64 -14.68 4.84
C PHE A 40 -11.27 -16.15 5.08
N ILE A 41 -11.22 -16.57 6.34
CA ILE A 41 -10.96 -17.98 6.69
C ILE A 41 -12.10 -18.88 6.19
N GLN A 42 -13.35 -18.42 6.28
CA GLN A 42 -14.50 -19.18 5.79
C GLN A 42 -14.58 -19.27 4.25
N THR A 43 -14.29 -18.18 3.54
CA THR A 43 -14.26 -18.15 2.06
C THR A 43 -13.11 -18.99 1.52
N TYR A 44 -11.94 -18.92 2.16
CA TYR A 44 -10.80 -19.77 1.86
C TYR A 44 -11.12 -21.26 2.04
N ARG A 45 -11.70 -21.64 3.19
CA ARG A 45 -12.11 -23.04 3.44
C ARG A 45 -13.13 -23.54 2.43
N ARG A 46 -14.02 -22.65 1.96
CA ARG A 46 -15.04 -22.97 0.95
C ARG A 46 -14.55 -22.81 -0.51
N ARG A 47 -13.28 -22.42 -0.73
CA ARG A 47 -12.68 -22.15 -2.05
C ARG A 47 -13.49 -21.19 -2.92
N ILE A 48 -14.10 -20.18 -2.30
CA ILE A 48 -14.86 -19.14 -3.01
C ILE A 48 -13.90 -18.02 -3.40
N TRP A 49 -13.25 -18.16 -4.56
CA TRP A 49 -12.18 -17.26 -5.01
C TRP A 49 -12.66 -15.87 -5.40
N GLU A 50 -13.83 -15.74 -6.03
CA GLU A 50 -14.37 -14.44 -6.43
C GLU A 50 -14.63 -13.52 -5.23
N LEU A 51 -15.19 -14.08 -4.15
CA LEU A 51 -15.41 -13.34 -2.92
C LEU A 51 -14.09 -13.07 -2.19
N LEU A 52 -13.11 -13.99 -2.27
CA LEU A 52 -11.78 -13.78 -1.71
C LEU A 52 -11.04 -12.64 -2.43
N LYS A 53 -11.11 -12.57 -3.76
CA LYS A 53 -10.59 -11.46 -4.56
C LYS A 53 -11.24 -10.13 -4.17
N ALA A 54 -12.58 -10.11 -4.09
CA ALA A 54 -13.32 -8.92 -3.68
C ALA A 54 -12.99 -8.48 -2.24
N MET A 55 -12.82 -9.44 -1.31
CA MET A 55 -12.44 -9.16 0.08
C MET A 55 -11.04 -8.58 0.19
N VAL A 56 -10.08 -9.07 -0.60
CA VAL A 56 -8.73 -8.52 -0.57
C VAL A 56 -8.67 -7.13 -1.23
N HIS A 57 -9.48 -6.90 -2.26
CA HIS A 57 -9.60 -5.58 -2.88
C HIS A 57 -10.26 -4.54 -1.97
N ALA A 58 -11.29 -4.93 -1.21
CA ALA A 58 -11.98 -4.08 -0.24
C ALA A 58 -11.36 -4.15 1.17
N TRP A 59 -10.12 -4.66 1.30
CA TRP A 59 -9.52 -4.92 2.59
C TRP A 59 -9.12 -3.61 3.29
N PRO A 60 -9.62 -3.34 4.52
CA PRO A 60 -9.40 -2.05 5.18
C PRO A 60 -8.02 -1.90 5.85
N PHE A 61 -7.15 -2.93 5.77
CA PHE A 61 -5.81 -2.87 6.36
C PHE A 61 -4.77 -2.59 5.25
N THR A 62 -3.96 -1.54 5.46
CA THR A 62 -2.87 -1.13 4.56
C THR A 62 -1.76 -2.16 4.41
N PHE A 63 -1.71 -3.13 5.32
CA PHE A 63 -0.82 -4.28 5.27
C PHE A 63 -1.63 -5.52 5.63
N LEU A 64 -1.87 -6.40 4.65
CA LEU A 64 -2.21 -7.77 4.94
C LEU A 64 -0.95 -8.38 5.58
N PRO A 65 -0.95 -8.79 6.87
CA PRO A 65 0.25 -9.32 7.48
C PRO A 65 0.56 -10.69 6.85
N LEU A 66 1.33 -10.68 5.76
CA LEU A 66 1.84 -11.84 5.04
C LEU A 66 2.57 -12.82 5.98
N GLY A 67 3.11 -12.30 7.10
CA GLY A 67 3.68 -13.11 8.18
C GLY A 67 2.68 -14.05 8.86
N CYS A 68 1.41 -13.65 9.06
CA CYS A 68 0.37 -14.51 9.65
C CYS A 68 -0.16 -15.57 8.67
N LEU A 69 0.04 -15.33 7.38
CA LEU A 69 -0.34 -16.23 6.30
C LEU A 69 0.68 -17.36 6.10
N SER A 70 1.94 -17.17 6.49
CA SER A 70 2.98 -18.22 6.41
C SER A 70 2.67 -19.49 7.22
N HIS A 71 1.89 -19.37 8.29
CA HIS A 71 1.45 -20.49 9.14
C HIS A 71 0.20 -21.21 8.61
N LEU A 72 -0.52 -20.60 7.66
CA LEU A 72 -1.56 -21.27 6.89
C LEU A 72 -0.86 -21.93 5.71
N SER A 73 -1.00 -23.24 5.56
CA SER A 73 -0.48 -23.99 4.41
C SER A 73 -1.15 -23.49 3.13
N LEU A 74 -0.61 -22.41 2.57
CA LEU A 74 -1.17 -21.68 1.44
C LEU A 74 -0.84 -22.42 0.17
N ASN A 75 -1.86 -23.10 -0.35
CA ASN A 75 -1.87 -23.66 -1.70
C ASN A 75 -1.47 -22.60 -2.75
N GLU A 76 -0.85 -23.03 -3.85
CA GLU A 76 -0.37 -22.20 -4.97
C GLU A 76 -1.40 -21.18 -5.48
N ALA A 77 -2.69 -21.52 -5.43
CA ALA A 77 -3.77 -20.64 -5.86
C ALA A 77 -3.85 -19.32 -5.08
N LEU A 78 -3.54 -19.32 -3.77
CA LEU A 78 -3.57 -18.08 -2.99
C LEU A 78 -2.28 -17.28 -3.15
N LYS A 79 -1.15 -17.94 -3.40
CA LYS A 79 0.08 -17.25 -3.81
C LYS A 79 -0.11 -16.53 -5.15
N ALA A 80 -0.71 -17.18 -6.13
CA ALA A 80 -1.02 -16.55 -7.42
C ALA A 80 -1.93 -15.33 -7.26
N VAL A 81 -2.94 -15.38 -6.38
CA VAL A 81 -3.80 -14.22 -6.10
C VAL A 81 -3.04 -13.09 -5.40
N LEU A 82 -2.13 -13.41 -4.47
CA LEU A 82 -1.28 -12.41 -3.82
C LEU A 82 -0.26 -11.79 -4.79
N ASP A 83 0.37 -12.59 -5.66
CA ASP A 83 1.27 -12.10 -6.69
C ASP A 83 0.52 -11.22 -7.71
N GLU A 84 -0.71 -11.59 -8.08
CA GLU A 84 -1.57 -10.79 -8.96
C GLU A 84 -1.94 -9.44 -8.30
N LEU A 85 -2.10 -9.41 -6.99
CA LEU A 85 -2.31 -8.17 -6.22
C LEU A 85 -1.02 -7.34 -6.11
N ASP A 86 0.14 -7.97 -5.89
CA ASP A 86 1.43 -7.26 -5.90
C ASP A 86 1.67 -6.58 -7.26
N ILE A 87 1.26 -7.19 -8.37
CA ILE A 87 1.31 -6.58 -9.70
C ILE A 87 0.38 -5.38 -9.81
N LEU A 88 -0.85 -5.48 -9.29
CA LEU A 88 -1.81 -4.37 -9.29
C LEU A 88 -1.32 -3.19 -8.43
N PHE A 89 -0.77 -3.47 -7.24
CA PHE A 89 -0.13 -2.45 -6.41
C PHE A 89 1.14 -1.89 -7.07
N ALA A 90 1.89 -2.71 -7.81
CA ALA A 90 3.05 -2.26 -8.57
C ALA A 90 2.67 -1.27 -9.68
N GLN A 91 1.49 -1.40 -10.30
CA GLN A 91 1.01 -0.44 -11.31
C GLN A 91 0.77 0.96 -10.73
N GLU A 92 0.18 1.06 -9.53
CA GLU A 92 0.09 2.34 -8.81
C GLU A 92 1.48 2.87 -8.43
N ARG A 93 2.39 1.98 -8.01
CA ARG A 93 3.77 2.36 -7.66
C ARG A 93 4.54 2.90 -8.87
N THR A 94 4.35 2.36 -10.06
CA THR A 94 4.96 2.88 -11.29
C THR A 94 4.48 4.29 -11.62
N SER A 95 3.19 4.58 -11.48
CA SER A 95 2.66 5.92 -11.76
C SER A 95 3.21 6.97 -10.78
N VAL A 96 3.29 6.63 -9.48
CA VAL A 96 3.90 7.51 -8.47
C VAL A 96 5.39 7.70 -8.73
N GLN A 97 6.12 6.64 -9.09
CA GLN A 97 7.54 6.73 -9.43
C GLN A 97 7.80 7.60 -10.66
N GLU A 98 6.99 7.46 -11.71
CA GLU A 98 7.05 8.31 -12.91
C GLU A 98 6.77 9.77 -12.56
N PHE A 99 5.75 10.04 -11.74
CA PHE A 99 5.45 11.38 -11.27
C PHE A 99 6.58 11.98 -10.43
N MET A 100 7.16 11.21 -9.50
CA MET A 100 8.31 11.64 -8.70
C MET A 100 9.54 11.92 -9.57
N THR A 101 9.75 11.10 -10.61
CA THR A 101 10.84 11.31 -11.57
C THR A 101 10.62 12.58 -12.39
N PHE A 102 9.42 12.78 -12.92
CA PHE A 102 9.07 13.97 -13.70
C PHE A 102 9.19 15.26 -12.88
N THR A 103 8.62 15.28 -11.68
CA THR A 103 8.71 16.43 -10.77
C THR A 103 10.15 16.73 -10.36
N SER A 104 10.96 15.70 -10.10
CA SER A 104 12.39 15.89 -9.81
C SER A 104 13.13 16.55 -10.97
N GLN A 105 12.89 16.11 -12.21
CA GLN A 105 13.51 16.70 -13.41
C GLN A 105 13.06 18.14 -13.61
N LEU A 106 11.75 18.40 -13.51
CA LEU A 106 11.19 19.74 -13.64
C LEU A 106 11.77 20.71 -12.61
N ILE A 107 11.87 20.30 -11.35
CA ILE A 107 12.40 21.14 -10.26
C ILE A 107 13.90 21.43 -10.47
N VAL A 108 14.67 20.46 -10.98
CA VAL A 108 16.08 20.66 -11.31
C VAL A 108 16.24 21.62 -12.48
N GLU A 109 15.45 21.46 -13.55
CA GLU A 109 15.48 22.34 -14.72
C GLU A 109 15.10 23.79 -14.39
N LEU A 110 14.17 23.98 -13.45
CA LEU A 110 13.76 25.31 -12.99
C LEU A 110 14.74 25.93 -11.99
N SER A 111 15.67 25.17 -11.45
CA SER A 111 16.62 25.63 -10.42
C SER A 111 17.95 26.09 -11.02
N ALA A 112 18.44 27.25 -10.59
CA ALA A 112 19.76 27.75 -10.99
C ALA A 112 20.90 26.97 -10.30
N LYS A 113 22.04 26.85 -10.99
CA LYS A 113 23.27 26.25 -10.43
C LYS A 113 23.70 26.97 -9.15
N GLY A 114 24.10 26.20 -8.14
CA GLY A 114 24.54 26.73 -6.84
C GLY A 114 23.39 27.17 -5.92
N ASN A 115 22.13 26.92 -6.29
CA ASN A 115 20.98 27.29 -5.49
C ASN A 115 20.41 26.11 -4.69
N ARG A 116 19.84 26.42 -3.51
CA ARG A 116 19.03 25.49 -2.71
C ARG A 116 17.61 26.00 -2.71
N ALA A 117 16.66 25.16 -3.07
CA ALA A 117 15.24 25.52 -3.09
C ALA A 117 14.38 24.42 -2.47
N SER A 118 13.20 24.80 -2.03
CA SER A 118 12.18 23.88 -1.53
C SER A 118 10.87 24.24 -2.19
N VAL A 119 10.25 23.27 -2.83
CA VAL A 119 8.97 23.41 -3.52
C VAL A 119 7.95 22.62 -2.72
N LYS A 120 6.88 23.28 -2.28
CA LYS A 120 5.77 22.61 -1.58
C LYS A 120 4.73 22.19 -2.60
N GLU A 121 4.45 20.89 -2.68
CA GLU A 121 3.46 20.31 -3.57
C GLU A 121 2.43 19.55 -2.71
N GLN A 122 1.27 20.15 -2.49
CA GLN A 122 0.20 19.62 -1.65
C GLN A 122 0.67 19.24 -0.22
N GLU A 123 0.75 17.95 0.08
CA GLU A 123 1.19 17.39 1.38
C GLU A 123 2.69 17.07 1.42
N TYR A 124 3.35 17.09 0.28
CA TYR A 124 4.77 16.78 0.10
C TYR A 124 5.61 18.04 -0.06
N LEU A 125 6.86 17.95 0.36
CA LEU A 125 7.89 18.97 0.27
C LEU A 125 9.09 18.42 -0.51
N CYS A 126 9.37 19.03 -1.65
CA CYS A 126 10.47 18.67 -2.53
C CYS A 126 11.65 19.62 -2.27
N HIS A 127 12.73 19.09 -1.72
CA HIS A 127 13.99 19.81 -1.50
C HIS A 127 14.94 19.53 -2.66
N VAL A 128 15.45 20.58 -3.28
CA VAL A 128 16.43 20.48 -4.37
C VAL A 128 17.71 21.20 -4.00
N TYR A 129 18.83 20.56 -4.32
CA TYR A 129 20.14 21.19 -4.27
C TYR A 129 20.88 20.92 -5.58
N VAL A 130 21.24 22.01 -6.28
CA VAL A 130 22.02 21.97 -7.51
C VAL A 130 23.42 22.47 -7.22
N GLN A 131 24.42 21.59 -7.32
CA GLN A 131 25.82 21.92 -7.15
C GLN A 131 26.36 22.73 -8.34
N ASN A 132 27.47 23.44 -8.15
CA ASN A 132 28.13 24.19 -9.22
C ASN A 132 28.65 23.28 -10.35
N ASP A 133 28.97 22.04 -10.00
CA ASP A 133 29.47 21.00 -10.92
C ASP A 133 28.35 20.36 -11.76
N SER A 134 27.16 20.98 -11.82
CA SER A 134 25.95 20.53 -12.51
C SER A 134 25.33 19.21 -12.02
N LEU A 135 25.83 18.67 -10.92
CA LEU A 135 25.18 17.58 -10.20
C LEU A 135 24.02 18.14 -9.37
N ALA A 136 22.86 17.50 -9.44
CA ALA A 136 21.67 17.92 -8.72
C ALA A 136 21.07 16.74 -7.95
N GLY A 137 20.68 16.99 -6.71
CA GLY A 137 19.95 16.05 -5.88
C GLY A 137 18.58 16.60 -5.51
N VAL A 138 17.57 15.74 -5.56
CA VAL A 138 16.20 16.05 -5.13
C VAL A 138 15.78 15.05 -4.07
N VAL A 139 15.22 15.55 -2.96
CA VAL A 139 14.59 14.76 -1.91
C VAL A 139 13.13 15.16 -1.83
N ILE A 140 12.24 14.19 -1.96
CA ILE A 140 10.80 14.35 -1.76
C ILE A 140 10.47 13.74 -0.40
N ALA A 141 9.91 14.55 0.50
CA ALA A 141 9.54 14.13 1.84
C ALA A 141 8.20 14.72 2.25
N ASP A 142 7.56 14.17 3.27
CA ASP A 142 6.34 14.73 3.82
C ASP A 142 6.61 16.09 4.47
N SER A 143 5.58 16.93 4.58
CA SER A 143 5.69 18.26 5.20
C SER A 143 6.15 18.26 6.67
N GLU A 144 6.02 17.13 7.38
CA GLU A 144 6.53 16.95 8.75
C GLU A 144 8.06 16.76 8.78
N TYR A 145 8.66 16.32 7.67
CA TYR A 145 10.09 16.06 7.62
C TYR A 145 10.89 17.36 7.68
N PRO A 146 11.84 17.51 8.61
CA PRO A 146 12.57 18.75 8.79
C PRO A 146 13.52 19.03 7.61
N SER A 147 13.35 20.19 6.96
CA SER A 147 14.13 20.59 5.78
C SER A 147 15.64 20.55 6.01
N GLN A 148 16.10 20.86 7.22
CA GLN A 148 17.53 20.84 7.57
C GLN A 148 18.14 19.44 7.41
N VAL A 149 17.39 18.40 7.80
CA VAL A 149 17.84 17.01 7.69
C VAL A 149 17.83 16.60 6.22
N ALA A 150 16.84 17.03 5.44
CA ALA A 150 16.78 16.75 4.00
C ALA A 150 17.99 17.34 3.25
N PHE A 151 18.34 18.60 3.51
CA PHE A 151 19.52 19.22 2.89
C PHE A 151 20.84 18.61 3.35
N THR A 152 20.96 18.24 4.63
CA THR A 152 22.15 17.53 5.14
C THR A 152 22.33 16.19 4.43
N LEU A 153 21.23 15.48 4.16
CA LEU A 153 21.25 14.19 3.47
C LEU A 153 21.61 14.37 1.99
N LEU A 154 21.07 15.38 1.32
CA LEU A 154 21.44 15.77 -0.04
C LEU A 154 22.94 16.08 -0.15
N GLU A 155 23.48 16.88 0.77
CA GLU A 155 24.91 17.22 0.78
C GLU A 155 25.78 15.98 0.95
N LYS A 156 25.46 15.10 1.90
CA LYS A 156 26.21 13.85 2.09
C LYS A 156 26.20 12.95 0.87
N VAL A 157 25.04 12.81 0.21
CA VAL A 157 24.91 11.94 -0.97
C VAL A 157 25.70 12.51 -2.16
N LEU A 158 25.67 13.83 -2.35
CA LEU A 158 26.41 14.49 -3.43
C LEU A 158 27.92 14.48 -3.16
N ASP A 159 28.35 14.66 -1.91
CA ASP A 159 29.77 14.62 -1.50
C ASP A 159 30.38 13.22 -1.67
N HIS A 160 29.60 12.16 -1.44
CA HIS A 160 30.04 10.78 -1.68
C HIS A 160 30.24 10.42 -3.16
N SER A 161 29.77 11.26 -4.10
CA SER A 161 29.86 11.01 -5.53
C SER A 161 31.00 11.76 -6.25
N SER A 162 31.79 12.54 -5.50
CA SER A 162 32.96 13.30 -5.99
C SER A 162 34.29 12.58 -5.77
#